data_AF-A0A963SY00-F1
#
_entry.id   AF-A0A963SY00-F1
#
_cell.length_a   1.000
_cell.length_b   1.000
_cell.length_c   1.000
_cell.angle_alpha   90.00
_cell.angle_beta   90.00
_cell.angle_gamma   90.00
#
_symmetry.space_group_name_H-M   'P 1'
#
loop_
_entity.id
_entity.type
_entity.pdbx_description
1 polymer ?
#
loop_
_entity_poly.entity_id
_entity_poly.type
_entity_poly.pdbx_seq_one_letter_code
_entity_poly.pdbx_strand_id
1 'polypeptide(L)'
;MDELDGLLPIKRSSISRALNRLTQKRAIVPVKSGFYAILLPTEKKQGMPAPKRFIHQLMAHLDKPYYVSLLTAAAWHGAAHHAPMTFYVTTEYPAIKNIRKKGVHVH
;
A
#
# COMPACT_ATOMS: atom_id res chain seq x y z
N MET A 1 -0.57 -4.50 -14.88
CA MET A 1 -0.58 -3.12 -15.44
C MET A 1 -1.14 -3.08 -16.85
N ASP A 2 -1.16 -4.21 -17.58
CA ASP A 2 -1.79 -4.34 -18.91
C ASP A 2 -3.32 -4.41 -18.90
N GLU A 3 -3.98 -4.73 -17.77
CA GLU A 3 -5.45 -4.89 -17.72
C GLU A 3 -6.26 -3.59 -17.92
N LEU A 4 -5.64 -2.41 -17.82
CA LEU A 4 -6.37 -1.13 -17.85
C LEU A 4 -6.42 -0.45 -19.24
N ASP A 5 -5.59 -0.88 -20.19
CA ASP A 5 -5.52 -0.24 -21.52
C ASP A 5 -6.66 -0.68 -22.46
N GLY A 6 -7.32 -1.81 -22.18
CA GLY A 6 -8.42 -2.33 -23.00
C GLY A 6 -9.83 -1.88 -22.59
N LEU A 7 -10.01 -1.35 -21.36
CA LEU A 7 -11.34 -1.18 -20.77
C LEU A 7 -11.94 0.23 -20.99
N LEU A 8 -11.11 1.24 -21.23
CA LEU A 8 -11.56 2.62 -21.44
C LEU A 8 -10.62 3.32 -22.45
N PRO A 9 -11.13 3.98 -23.51
CA PRO A 9 -10.33 4.66 -24.53
C PRO A 9 -9.78 6.00 -23.99
N ILE A 10 -9.01 5.94 -22.91
CA ILE A 10 -8.49 7.11 -22.21
C ILE A 10 -6.99 7.15 -22.43
N LYS A 11 -6.51 8.21 -23.07
CA LYS A 11 -5.08 8.47 -23.26
C LYS A 11 -4.36 8.41 -21.90
N ARG A 12 -3.25 7.67 -21.79
CA ARG A 12 -2.45 7.50 -20.54
C ARG A 12 -2.15 8.82 -19.82
N SER A 13 -1.92 9.89 -20.58
CA SER A 13 -1.71 11.25 -20.03
C SER A 13 -2.89 11.77 -19.22
N SER A 14 -4.12 11.44 -19.61
CA SER A 14 -5.35 11.86 -18.92
C SER A 14 -5.55 11.09 -17.62
N ILE A 15 -5.17 9.81 -17.58
CA ILE A 15 -5.19 8.98 -16.36
C ILE A 15 -4.20 9.54 -15.34
N SER A 16 -2.96 9.82 -15.75
CA SER A 16 -1.94 10.41 -14.86
C SER A 16 -2.40 11.76 -14.29
N ARG A 17 -3.06 12.60 -15.10
CA ARG A 17 -3.64 13.87 -14.63
C ARG A 17 -4.77 13.65 -13.61
N ALA A 18 -5.65 12.69 -13.84
CA ALA A 18 -6.73 12.35 -12.93
C ALA A 18 -6.19 11.82 -11.58
N LEU A 19 -5.23 10.90 -11.62
CA LEU A 19 -4.57 10.36 -10.41
C LEU A 19 -3.84 11.45 -9.63
N ASN A 20 -3.14 12.36 -10.32
CA ASN A 20 -2.49 13.50 -9.67
C ASN A 20 -3.52 14.40 -8.98
N ARG A 21 -4.62 14.76 -9.66
CA ARG A 21 -5.71 15.55 -9.07
C ARG A 21 -6.32 14.88 -7.84
N LEU A 22 -6.55 13.56 -7.86
CA LEU A 22 -7.05 12.81 -6.71
C LEU A 22 -6.04 12.75 -5.56
N THR A 23 -4.75 12.66 -5.88
CA THR A 23 -3.66 12.72 -4.90
C THR A 23 -3.59 14.09 -4.23
N GLN A 24 -3.69 15.17 -5.01
CA GLN A 24 -3.74 16.55 -4.48
C GLN A 24 -4.95 16.77 -3.56
N LYS A 25 -6.10 16.20 -3.92
CA LYS A 25 -7.32 16.22 -3.08
C LYS A 25 -7.23 15.33 -1.83
N ARG A 26 -6.12 14.60 -1.63
CA ARG A 26 -5.94 13.61 -0.56
C ARG A 26 -7.07 12.57 -0.51
N ALA A 27 -7.54 12.15 -1.69
CA ALA A 27 -8.51 11.06 -1.82
C ALA A 27 -7.80 9.70 -2.01
N ILE A 28 -6.63 9.72 -2.64
CA ILE A 28 -5.75 8.57 -2.82
C ILE A 28 -4.32 8.95 -2.46
N VAL A 29 -3.50 7.95 -2.18
CA VAL A 29 -2.07 8.12 -1.89
C VAL A 29 -1.23 7.10 -2.66
N PRO A 30 -0.13 7.51 -3.30
CA PRO A 30 0.76 6.59 -3.98
C PRO A 30 1.58 5.79 -2.95
N VAL A 31 1.48 4.46 -3.02
CA VAL A 31 2.26 3.55 -2.15
C VAL A 31 3.49 3.03 -2.88
N LYS A 32 3.31 2.53 -4.11
CA LYS A 32 4.34 2.03 -5.01
C LYS A 32 4.02 2.50 -6.44
N SER A 33 4.99 2.44 -7.35
CA SER A 33 4.73 2.74 -8.76
C SER A 33 3.55 1.90 -9.24
N GLY A 34 2.51 2.56 -9.75
CA GLY A 34 1.31 1.87 -10.23
C GLY A 34 0.26 1.49 -9.20
N PHE A 35 0.56 1.67 -7.92
CA PHE A 35 -0.33 1.26 -6.84
C PHE A 35 -0.69 2.45 -5.95
N TYR A 36 -1.99 2.73 -5.87
CA TYR A 36 -2.57 3.79 -5.06
C TYR A 36 -3.51 3.18 -4.03
N ALA A 37 -3.44 3.66 -2.79
CA ALA A 37 -4.37 3.29 -1.74
C ALA A 37 -5.39 4.42 -1.52
N ILE A 38 -6.64 4.06 -1.21
CA ILE A 38 -7.69 5.01 -0.87
C ILE A 38 -7.43 5.59 0.52
N LEU A 39 -7.45 6.92 0.64
CA LEU A 39 -7.27 7.62 1.90
C LEU A 39 -8.65 8.06 2.45
N LEU A 40 -9.08 7.46 3.55
CA LEU A 40 -10.36 7.80 4.17
C LEU A 40 -10.28 9.16 4.88
N PRO A 41 -11.41 9.88 5.05
CA PRO A 41 -11.44 11.13 5.80
C PRO A 41 -10.81 11.03 7.19
N THR A 42 -11.02 9.92 7.90
CA THR A 42 -10.46 9.63 9.23
C THR A 42 -8.93 9.46 9.23
N GLU A 43 -8.34 9.03 8.12
CA GLU A 43 -6.91 8.79 7.98
C GLU A 43 -6.16 9.99 7.39
N LYS A 44 -6.88 11.06 6.98
CA LYS A 44 -6.28 12.26 6.37
C LYS A 44 -5.24 12.93 7.27
N LYS A 45 -5.40 12.84 8.60
CA LYS A 45 -4.40 13.33 9.57
C LYS A 45 -3.10 12.52 9.50
N GLN A 46 -3.20 11.19 9.40
CA GLN A 46 -2.05 10.28 9.26
C GLN A 46 -1.38 10.43 7.89
N GLY A 47 -2.17 10.76 6.86
CA GLY A 47 -1.71 10.98 5.49
C GLY A 47 -1.44 9.70 4.70
N MET A 48 -1.64 8.52 5.30
CA MET A 48 -1.52 7.21 4.67
C MET A 48 -2.44 6.22 5.41
N PRO A 49 -3.16 5.33 4.70
CA PRO A 49 -3.92 4.26 5.35
C PRO A 49 -2.98 3.27 6.05
N ALA A 50 -3.51 2.56 7.06
CA ALA A 50 -2.74 1.53 7.75
C ALA A 50 -2.36 0.39 6.78
N PRO A 51 -1.13 -0.17 6.86
CA PRO A 51 -0.65 -1.21 5.93
C PRO A 51 -1.59 -2.41 5.80
N LYS A 52 -2.20 -2.84 6.91
CA LYS A 52 -3.18 -3.94 6.93
C LYS A 52 -4.34 -3.79 5.95
N ARG A 53 -4.69 -2.55 5.54
CA ARG A 53 -5.81 -2.29 4.61
C ARG A 53 -5.48 -2.58 3.16
N PHE A 54 -4.21 -2.49 2.77
CA PHE A 54 -3.82 -2.59 1.36
C PHE A 54 -2.72 -3.61 1.11
N ILE A 55 -2.08 -4.17 2.14
CA ILE A 55 -0.91 -5.04 1.98
C ILE A 55 -1.20 -6.26 1.08
N HIS A 56 -2.37 -6.89 1.24
CA HIS A 56 -2.75 -8.03 0.42
C HIS A 56 -2.86 -7.65 -1.06
N GLN A 57 -3.57 -6.57 -1.37
CA GLN A 57 -3.72 -6.07 -2.74
C GLN A 57 -2.40 -5.58 -3.33
N LEU A 58 -1.55 -4.96 -2.51
CA LEU A 58 -0.22 -4.52 -2.93
C LEU A 58 0.66 -5.72 -3.30
N MET A 59 0.66 -6.78 -2.49
CA MET A 59 1.47 -7.96 -2.75
C MET A 59 0.96 -8.75 -3.97
N ALA A 60 -0.35 -8.84 -4.14
CA ALA A 60 -0.96 -9.37 -5.37
C ALA A 60 -0.57 -8.53 -6.61
N HIS A 61 -0.58 -7.20 -6.50
CA HIS A 61 -0.16 -6.32 -7.59
C HIS A 61 1.33 -6.47 -7.94
N LEU A 62 2.17 -6.82 -6.96
CA LEU A 62 3.59 -7.06 -7.15
C LEU A 62 3.91 -8.51 -7.55
N ASP A 63 2.90 -9.38 -7.62
CA ASP A 63 3.03 -10.82 -7.83
C ASP A 63 4.04 -11.45 -6.84
N LYS A 64 3.84 -11.14 -5.56
CA LYS A 64 4.74 -11.56 -4.49
C LYS A 64 3.99 -12.35 -3.42
N PRO A 65 4.21 -13.67 -3.30
CA PRO A 65 3.71 -14.42 -2.16
C PRO A 65 4.37 -13.86 -0.89
N TYR A 66 3.56 -13.62 0.13
CA TYR A 66 4.02 -13.01 1.36
C TYR A 66 3.31 -13.60 2.58
N TYR A 67 3.97 -13.47 3.72
CA TYR A 67 3.41 -13.73 5.03
C TYR A 67 3.61 -12.53 5.95
N VAL A 68 2.68 -12.26 6.85
CA VAL A 68 2.83 -11.23 7.89
C VAL A 68 3.67 -11.82 9.01
N SER A 69 4.81 -11.21 9.34
CA SER A 69 5.81 -11.84 10.19
C SER A 69 6.16 -11.01 11.43
N LEU A 70 7.07 -11.54 12.26
CA LEU A 70 7.67 -10.86 13.43
C LEU A 70 6.62 -10.27 14.38
N LEU A 71 6.86 -9.06 14.90
CA LEU A 71 6.00 -8.40 15.88
C LEU A 71 4.59 -8.13 15.33
N THR A 72 4.44 -7.98 14.01
CA THR A 72 3.11 -7.81 13.40
C THR A 72 2.30 -9.09 13.50
N ALA A 73 2.92 -10.25 13.21
CA ALA A 73 2.28 -11.54 13.40
C ALA A 73 1.93 -11.78 14.87
N ALA A 74 2.89 -11.55 15.77
CA ALA A 74 2.68 -11.70 17.21
C ALA A 74 1.50 -10.82 17.70
N ALA A 75 1.42 -9.57 17.25
CA ALA A 75 0.32 -8.68 17.60
C ALA A 75 -1.03 -9.15 17.05
N TRP A 76 -1.07 -9.72 15.84
CA TRP A 76 -2.31 -10.27 15.27
C TRP A 76 -2.81 -11.50 16.02
N HIS A 77 -1.89 -12.29 16.59
CA HIS A 77 -2.22 -13.45 17.42
C HIS A 77 -2.36 -13.12 18.91
N GLY A 78 -2.37 -11.83 19.30
CA GLY A 78 -2.51 -11.41 20.70
C GLY A 78 -1.29 -11.68 21.59
N ALA A 79 -0.18 -12.11 21.02
CA ALA A 79 1.07 -12.42 21.71
C ALA A 79 1.99 -11.19 21.88
N ALA A 80 1.57 -10.00 21.43
CA ALA A 80 2.32 -8.75 21.62
C ALA A 80 1.67 -7.87 22.69
N HIS A 81 2.47 -7.41 23.65
CA HIS A 81 2.02 -6.48 24.69
C HIS A 81 1.80 -5.04 24.19
N HIS A 82 2.39 -4.69 23.03
CA HIS A 82 2.31 -3.35 22.45
C HIS A 82 1.96 -3.41 20.97
N ALA A 83 1.34 -2.34 20.46
CA ALA A 83 1.07 -2.21 19.04
C ALA A 83 2.40 -2.10 18.26
N PRO A 84 2.56 -2.85 17.15
CA PRO A 84 3.79 -2.78 16.35
C PRO A 84 3.91 -1.40 15.69
N MET A 85 5.05 -0.73 15.92
CA MET A 85 5.36 0.55 15.25
C MET A 85 5.63 0.39 13.75
N THR A 86 6.02 -0.82 13.35
CA THR A 86 6.36 -1.18 11.97
C THR A 86 5.60 -2.42 11.55
N PHE A 87 5.12 -2.45 10.31
CA PHE A 87 4.45 -3.60 9.73
C PHE A 87 5.48 -4.49 9.03
N TYR A 88 5.62 -5.73 9.49
CA TYR A 88 6.60 -6.68 8.98
C TYR A 88 5.95 -7.70 8.06
N VAL A 89 6.56 -7.91 6.90
CA VAL A 89 6.19 -8.92 5.92
C VAL A 89 7.42 -9.69 5.48
N THR A 90 7.27 -10.98 5.26
CA THR A 90 8.31 -11.82 4.66
C THR A 90 7.82 -12.30 3.31
N THR A 91 8.66 -12.16 2.29
CA THR A 91 8.38 -12.52 0.89
C THR A 91 9.56 -13.31 0.34
N GLU A 92 9.33 -14.03 -0.74
CA GLU A 92 10.38 -14.74 -1.46
C GLU A 92 11.34 -13.78 -2.18
N TYR A 93 12.56 -14.26 -2.45
CA TYR A 93 13.56 -13.53 -3.23
C TYR A 93 13.08 -13.32 -4.68
N PRO A 94 13.43 -12.20 -5.36
CA PRO A 94 14.11 -11.03 -4.83
C PRO A 94 13.24 -10.21 -3.86
N ALA A 95 13.88 -9.71 -2.81
CA ALA A 95 13.23 -8.87 -1.80
C ALA A 95 12.68 -7.57 -2.41
N ILE A 96 11.51 -7.16 -1.94
CA ILE A 96 10.90 -5.89 -2.34
C ILE A 96 11.65 -4.76 -1.64
N LYS A 97 11.93 -3.66 -2.34
CA LYS A 97 12.49 -2.45 -1.71
C LYS A 97 11.54 -1.96 -0.60
N ASN A 98 12.09 -1.82 0.62
CA ASN A 98 11.42 -1.25 1.79
C ASN A 98 10.52 -0.07 1.43
N ILE A 99 9.27 -0.08 1.91
CA ILE A 99 8.32 1.01 1.68
C ILE A 99 8.34 1.91 2.92
N ARG A 100 8.99 3.07 2.77
CA ARG A 100 9.03 4.12 3.80
C ARG A 100 8.27 5.34 3.32
N LYS A 101 7.12 5.62 3.94
CA LYS A 101 6.29 6.81 3.70
C LYS A 101 5.83 7.38 5.05
N LYS A 102 5.39 8.64 5.09
CA LYS A 102 4.91 9.27 6.33
C LYS A 102 3.89 8.37 7.04
N GLY A 103 4.25 7.87 8.23
CA GLY A 103 3.39 7.02 9.06
C GLY A 103 3.30 5.54 8.66
N VAL A 104 4.00 5.10 7.60
CA VAL A 104 4.01 3.69 7.15
C VAL A 104 5.42 3.21 6.88
N HIS A 105 5.79 2.17 7.63
CA HIS A 105 6.99 1.38 7.42
C HIS A 105 6.56 -0.06 7.11
N VAL A 106 6.91 -0.54 5.93
CA VAL A 106 6.80 -1.95 5.55
C VAL A 106 8.21 -2.48 5.31
N HIS A 107 8.60 -3.46 6.11
CA HIS A 107 9.85 -4.21 6.02
C HIS A 107 9.58 -5.61 5.53
#